data_AF-A0A950MFB9-F1
#
_entry.id   AF-A0A950MFB9-F1
#
_cell.length_a   1.000
_cell.length_b   1.000
_cell.length_c   1.000
_cell.angle_alpha   90.00
_cell.angle_beta   90.00
_cell.angle_gamma   90.00
#
_symmetry.space_group_name_H-M   'P 1'
#
loop_
_entity.id
_entity.type
_entity.pdbx_description
1 polymer ?
#
loop_
_entity_poly.entity_id
_entity_poly.type
_entity_poly.pdbx_seq_one_letter_code
_entity_poly.pdbx_strand_id
1 'polypeptide(L)' 'MKRKPSVASVAYDTADSFVRSEAAASIQTFVTAATAEPFYRSDLVEDLRHRIAEGRYFVPTEEIVEKLLGRLIVNAAM' A
#
# COMPACT_ATOMS: atom_id res chain seq x y z
N MET A 1 26.37 24.66 52.00
CA MET A 1 25.87 23.86 50.85
C MET A 1 24.35 24.04 50.75
N LYS A 2 23.84 24.69 49.71
CA LYS A 2 22.39 24.78 49.44
C LYS A 2 22.07 23.88 48.25
N ARG A 3 21.30 22.81 48.47
CA ARG A 3 20.85 21.88 47.41
C ARG A 3 19.80 22.58 46.54
N LYS A 4 19.95 22.51 45.22
CA LYS A 4 19.03 23.05 44.21
C LYS A 4 17.72 22.23 44.18
N PRO A 5 16.56 22.84 43.88
CA PRO A 5 15.31 22.11 43.77
C PRO A 5 15.33 21.17 42.56
N SER A 6 14.87 19.94 42.76
CA SER A 6 14.69 18.94 41.71
C SER A 6 13.58 19.38 40.77
N VAL A 7 13.88 19.44 39.47
CA VAL A 7 12.87 19.64 38.43
C VAL A 7 12.03 18.36 38.36
N ALA A 8 10.73 18.47 38.65
CA ALA A 8 9.79 17.38 38.46
C ALA A 8 9.52 17.24 36.96
N SER A 9 9.94 16.12 36.36
CA SER A 9 9.62 15.76 34.99
C SER A 9 8.15 15.31 34.93
N VAL A 10 7.31 16.06 34.24
CA VAL A 10 5.94 15.63 33.92
C VAL A 10 6.04 14.71 32.70
N ALA A 11 5.85 13.42 32.92
CA ALA A 11 5.66 12.47 31.84
C ALA A 11 4.19 12.54 31.41
N TYR A 12 3.93 13.11 30.23
CA TYR A 12 2.63 12.98 29.59
C TYR A 12 2.56 11.59 28.97
N ASP A 13 1.71 10.74 29.55
CA ASP A 13 1.36 9.45 28.97
C ASP A 13 0.34 9.69 27.87
N THR A 14 0.83 10.13 26.70
CA THR A 14 -0.02 10.30 25.52
C THR A 14 -0.34 8.89 25.02
N ALA A 15 -1.59 8.45 25.19
CA ALA A 15 -2.07 7.25 24.54
C ALA A 15 -1.76 7.36 23.03
N ASP A 16 -1.02 6.41 22.48
CA ASP A 16 -0.58 6.35 21.09
C ASP A 16 -1.76 5.97 20.15
N SER A 17 -2.91 6.61 20.34
CA SER A 17 -4.07 6.44 19.50
C SER A 17 -3.91 7.35 18.28
N PHE A 18 -3.29 6.82 17.24
CA PHE A 18 -3.22 7.48 15.94
C PHE A 18 -4.62 7.54 15.32
N VAL A 19 -5.30 8.68 15.47
CA VAL A 19 -6.53 8.99 14.74
C VAL A 19 -6.13 9.46 13.35
N ARG A 20 -6.40 8.64 12.33
CA ARG A 20 -6.22 9.03 10.92
C ARG A 20 -7.03 10.30 10.68
N SER A 21 -6.42 11.30 10.04
CA SER A 21 -7.17 12.47 9.56
C SER A 21 -8.29 12.02 8.62
N GLU A 22 -9.40 12.75 8.58
CA GLU A 22 -10.51 12.43 7.65
C GLU A 22 -10.03 12.34 6.19
N ALA A 23 -9.05 13.15 5.82
CA ALA A 23 -8.40 13.10 4.51
C ALA A 23 -7.64 11.78 4.27
N ALA A 24 -6.95 11.24 5.28
CA ALA A 24 -6.28 9.93 5.16
C ALA A 24 -7.29 8.77 5.11
N ALA A 25 -8.40 8.88 5.86
CA ALA A 25 -9.45 7.86 5.86
C ALA A 25 -10.20 7.79 4.51
N SER A 26 -10.45 8.92 3.87
CA SER A 26 -11.09 8.96 2.55
C SER A 26 -10.19 8.37 1.46
N ILE A 27 -8.89 8.70 1.46
CA ILE A 27 -7.91 8.10 0.54
C ILE A 27 -7.84 6.59 0.73
N GLN A 28 -7.78 6.10 1.97
CA GLN A 28 -7.77 4.67 2.24
C GLN A 28 -9.03 3.98 1.69
N THR A 29 -10.19 4.62 1.81
CA THR A 29 -11.46 4.06 1.30
C THR A 29 -11.42 3.93 -0.23
N PHE A 30 -10.91 4.94 -0.94
CA PHE A 30 -10.71 4.89 -2.39
C PHE A 30 -9.71 3.82 -2.81
N VAL A 31 -8.56 3.74 -2.14
CA VAL A 31 -7.55 2.71 -2.41
C VAL A 31 -8.16 1.33 -2.16
N THR A 32 -8.88 1.14 -1.07
CA THR A 32 -9.53 -0.13 -0.72
C THR A 32 -10.62 -0.49 -1.73
N ALA A 33 -11.36 0.47 -2.27
CA ALA A 33 -12.35 0.21 -3.32
C ALA A 33 -11.70 -0.08 -4.69
N ALA A 34 -10.54 0.52 -4.98
CA ALA A 34 -9.77 0.25 -6.19
C ALA A 34 -8.99 -1.06 -6.12
N THR A 35 -8.66 -1.54 -4.91
CA THR A 35 -7.95 -2.81 -4.66
C THR A 35 -8.89 -3.94 -4.22
N ALA A 36 -10.11 -3.61 -3.79
CA ALA A 36 -11.21 -4.57 -3.62
C ALA A 36 -11.34 -5.30 -4.94
N GLU A 37 -11.30 -6.63 -4.86
CA GLU A 37 -11.05 -7.55 -5.97
C GLU A 37 -11.54 -6.96 -7.30
N PRO A 38 -10.62 -6.75 -8.27
CA PRO A 38 -11.06 -6.47 -9.63
C PRO A 38 -12.13 -7.50 -9.92
N PHE A 39 -13.29 -7.10 -10.43
CA PHE A 39 -14.29 -8.05 -10.91
C PHE A 39 -13.61 -8.93 -11.96
N TYR A 40 -12.98 -10.01 -11.52
CA TYR A 40 -12.19 -10.87 -12.36
C TYR A 40 -13.22 -11.54 -13.22
N ARG A 41 -13.26 -11.10 -14.47
CA ARG A 41 -14.00 -11.76 -15.53
C ARG A 41 -13.35 -13.14 -15.65
N SER A 42 -13.96 -14.13 -15.01
CA SER A 42 -13.41 -15.48 -14.85
C SER A 42 -13.12 -16.13 -16.20
N ASP A 43 -13.94 -15.80 -17.19
CA ASP A 43 -13.75 -16.11 -18.60
C ASP A 43 -12.42 -15.58 -19.16
N LEU A 44 -12.05 -14.32 -18.86
CA LEU A 44 -10.77 -13.74 -19.30
C LEU A 44 -9.58 -14.39 -18.60
N VAL A 45 -9.72 -14.78 -17.33
CA VAL A 45 -8.67 -15.46 -16.57
C VAL A 45 -8.43 -16.86 -17.13
N GLU A 46 -9.49 -17.61 -17.42
CA GLU A 46 -9.38 -18.93 -18.02
C GLU A 46 -8.83 -18.89 -19.46
N ASP A 47 -9.25 -17.92 -20.29
CA ASP A 47 -8.66 -17.71 -21.62
C ASP A 47 -7.16 -17.43 -21.53
N LEU A 48 -6.75 -16.54 -20.61
CA LEU A 48 -5.35 -16.23 -20.39
C LEU A 48 -4.56 -17.46 -19.93
N ARG A 49 -5.11 -18.28 -19.03
CA ARG A 49 -4.49 -19.54 -18.58
C ARG A 49 -4.28 -20.51 -19.74
N HIS A 50 -5.29 -20.68 -20.59
CA HIS A 50 -5.17 -21.52 -21.78
C HIS A 50 -4.06 -21.04 -22.71
N ARG A 51 -4.02 -19.74 -23.02
CA ARG A 51 -2.98 -19.16 -23.88
C ARG A 51 -1.57 -19.33 -23.31
N ILE A 52 -1.41 -19.25 -21.99
CA ILE A 52 -0.13 -19.51 -21.31
C ILE A 52 0.25 -20.98 -21.42
N ALA A 53 -0.69 -21.90 -21.14
CA ALA A 53 -0.44 -23.34 -21.18
C ALA A 53 -0.03 -23.84 -22.58
N GLU A 54 -0.55 -23.20 -23.62
CA GLU A 54 -0.23 -23.49 -25.02
C GLU A 54 1.05 -22.77 -25.52
N GLY A 55 1.70 -21.97 -24.68
CA GLY A 55 2.89 -21.19 -25.07
C GLY A 55 2.58 -20.04 -26.03
N ARG A 56 1.32 -19.60 -26.12
CA ARG A 56 0.84 -18.52 -27.02
C ARG A 56 0.74 -17.16 -26.32
N TYR A 57 1.16 -17.08 -25.06
CA TYR A 57 1.21 -15.84 -24.30
C TYR A 57 2.65 -15.41 -24.08
N PHE A 58 2.99 -14.21 -24.55
CA PHE A 58 4.30 -13.60 -24.41
C PHE A 58 4.13 -12.20 -23.83
N VAL A 59 4.99 -11.85 -22.87
CA VAL A 59 5.06 -10.51 -22.29
C VAL A 59 6.38 -9.87 -22.74
N PRO A 60 6.34 -8.78 -23.51
CA PRO A 60 7.54 -8.03 -23.88
C PRO A 60 8.31 -7.56 -22.64
N THR A 61 9.64 -7.50 -22.75
CA THR A 61 10.51 -7.07 -21.64
C THR A 61 10.19 -5.66 -21.17
N GLU A 62 9.81 -4.78 -22.10
CA GLU A 62 9.45 -3.38 -21.86
C GLU A 62 8.24 -3.29 -20.93
N GLU A 63 7.20 -4.11 -21.16
CA GLU A 63 6.01 -4.15 -20.30
C GLU A 63 6.33 -4.65 -18.88
N ILE A 64 7.28 -5.58 -18.76
CA ILE A 64 7.73 -6.07 -17.45
C ILE A 64 8.44 -4.95 -16.70
N VAL A 65 9.35 -4.23 -17.38
CA VAL A 65 10.11 -3.12 -16.79
C VAL A 65 9.19 -2.00 -16.34
N GLU A 66 8.21 -1.60 -17.16
CA GLU A 66 7.23 -0.57 -16.79
C GLU A 66 6.44 -0.96 -15.53
N LYS A 67 5.98 -2.21 -15.43
CA LYS A 67 5.26 -2.70 -14.24
C LYS A 67 6.15 -2.71 -13.00
N LEU A 68 7.41 -3.12 -13.13
CA LEU A 68 8.37 -3.13 -12.03
C LEU A 68 8.69 -1.71 -11.54
N LEU A 69 8.96 -0.78 -12.46
CA LEU A 69 9.21 0.62 -12.14
C LEU A 69 7.99 1.29 -11.50
N GLY A 70 6.80 1.07 -12.06
CA GLY A 70 5.55 1.55 -11.47
C GLY A 70 5.38 1.05 -10.03
N ARG A 71 5.65 -0.23 -9.76
CA ARG A 71 5.57 -0.80 -8.41
C ARG A 71 6.60 -0.23 -7.45
N LEU A 72 7.83 0.02 -7.91
CA LEU A 72 8.87 0.64 -7.09
C LEU A 72 8.50 2.08 -6.70
N ILE A 73 7.94 2.85 -7.62
CA ILE A 73 7.49 4.22 -7.36
C ILE A 73 6.35 4.23 -6.34
N VAL A 74 5.35 3.34 -6.49
CA VAL A 74 4.23 3.23 -5.54
C VAL A 74 4.74 2.85 -4.15
N ASN A 75 5.64 1.87 -4.06
CA ASN A 75 6.21 1.45 -2.78
C ASN A 75 7.08 2.53 -2.12
N ALA A 76 7.77 3.36 -2.91
CA ALA A 76 8.59 4.45 -2.39
C ALA A 76 7.75 5.65 -1.92
N ALA A 77 6.51 5.75 -2.39
CA ALA A 77 5.56 6.82 -2.02
C ALA A 77 4.64 6.45 -0.84
N MET A 78 4.69 5.19 -0.36
CA MET A 78 3.99 4.72 0.85
C MET A 78 4.93 4.73 2.06
#